data_AF-R6XCE0-F1
#
_entry.id   AF-R6XCE0-F1
#
_cell.length_a   1.000
_cell.length_b   1.000
_cell.length_c   1.000
_cell.angle_alpha   90.00
_cell.angle_beta   90.00
_cell.angle_gamma   90.00
#
_symmetry.space_group_name_H-M   'P 1'
#
loop_
_entity.id
_entity.type
_entity.pdbx_description
1 polymer ?
#
loop_
_entity_poly.entity_id
_entity_poly.type
_entity_poly.pdbx_seq_one_letter_code
_entity_poly.pdbx_strand_id
1 'polypeptide(L)'
;MRPYRIFNLLFLLPLLAVGCNDDDKGTVPSPIKDVRSEERPGGIALFWTLPADKSVHYVKVSYHDHLLGIDEVRLSSCDSILIPDTRARFGDYRFTIQPFSRTDNGGKTQTVTARSGRAPVTEQATRIILKAEHLGTNAQEPSEGPIANLIDGNTATFFHTAWSVAIPGPHWLQIRLPEALTEGHWKFWYAPRNNGRQKPTDFDILVSTGGSDWTLVKKFTKDEDGLPVTATDAYTSPNLPVTQPFDHIRMVVNAVNSGEVFFTMSEFRLWQVKVVDPEAE
;
A
#
# COMPACT_ATOMS: atom_id res chain seq x y z
N MET A 1 -3.37 3.34 -8.94
CA MET A 1 -2.72 4.47 -9.62
C MET A 1 -1.81 3.88 -10.68
N ARG A 2 -1.93 4.35 -11.93
CA ARG A 2 -1.23 3.78 -13.09
C ARG A 2 0.28 3.84 -12.88
N PRO A 3 1.05 2.79 -13.21
CA PRO A 3 2.50 2.90 -13.23
C PRO A 3 2.88 3.89 -14.34
N TYR A 4 3.63 4.93 -13.95
CA TYR A 4 4.24 5.85 -14.90
C TYR A 4 5.22 5.06 -15.76
N ARG A 5 4.82 4.77 -17.00
CA ARG A 5 5.74 4.34 -18.05
C ARG A 5 6.57 5.57 -18.44
N ILE A 6 7.79 5.65 -17.92
CA ILE A 6 8.77 6.62 -18.41
C ILE A 6 9.16 6.17 -19.81
N PHE A 7 8.71 6.93 -20.81
CA PHE A 7 9.01 6.71 -22.22
C PHE A 7 10.46 7.15 -22.45
N ASN A 8 11.37 6.21 -22.69
CA ASN A 8 12.72 6.52 -23.14
C ASN A 8 12.64 7.11 -24.55
N LEU A 9 12.73 8.44 -24.63
CA LEU A 9 12.76 9.18 -25.88
C LEU A 9 14.18 9.08 -26.46
N LEU A 10 14.38 8.17 -27.42
CA LEU A 10 15.58 8.13 -28.25
C LEU A 10 15.61 9.38 -29.14
N PHE A 11 16.42 10.37 -28.79
CA PHE A 11 16.78 11.47 -29.69
C PHE A 11 17.97 11.03 -30.55
N LEU A 12 17.69 10.59 -31.78
CA LEU A 12 18.69 10.53 -32.85
C LEU A 12 18.93 11.94 -33.37
N LEU A 13 19.99 12.61 -32.91
CA LEU A 13 20.50 13.83 -33.52
C LEU A 13 21.45 13.49 -34.69
N PRO A 14 21.39 14.20 -35.82
CA PRO A 14 22.28 13.98 -36.95
C PRO A 14 23.69 14.51 -36.65
N LEU A 15 24.71 13.72 -36.97
CA LEU A 15 26.11 14.13 -36.93
C LEU A 15 26.34 15.29 -37.91
N LEU A 16 26.65 16.47 -37.38
CA LEU A 16 27.35 17.53 -38.11
C LEU A 16 28.82 17.47 -37.71
N ALA A 17 29.66 16.99 -38.62
CA ALA A 17 31.10 17.03 -38.48
C ALA A 17 31.60 18.48 -38.63
N VAL A 18 32.05 19.06 -37.52
CA VAL A 18 32.79 20.34 -37.51
C VAL A 18 34.14 20.07 -36.84
N GLY A 19 35.19 20.61 -37.48
CA GLY A 19 36.60 20.26 -37.33
C GLY A 19 37.15 20.11 -35.91
N CYS A 20 37.98 19.08 -35.74
CA CYS A 20 38.95 18.99 -34.67
C CYS A 20 39.89 20.20 -34.70
N ASN A 21 40.01 20.88 -33.57
CA ASN A 21 41.28 21.40 -33.10
C ASN A 21 41.30 21.47 -31.57
N ASP A 22 42.49 21.19 -31.08
CA ASP A 22 42.99 21.16 -29.71
C ASP A 22 42.74 19.91 -28.85
N ASP A 23 43.87 19.29 -28.56
CA ASP A 23 44.16 18.20 -27.64
C ASP A 23 43.59 18.47 -26.25
N ASP A 24 42.30 18.21 -26.05
CA ASP A 24 41.80 17.99 -24.70
C ASP A 24 42.30 16.61 -24.25
N LYS A 25 43.58 16.56 -23.85
CA LYS A 25 44.20 15.40 -23.20
C LYS A 25 43.44 15.19 -21.91
N GLY A 26 42.35 14.45 -22.01
CA GLY A 26 41.40 14.36 -20.94
C GLY A 26 42.07 13.83 -19.68
N THR A 27 41.88 14.55 -18.59
CA THR A 27 42.59 14.32 -17.35
C THR A 27 41.95 13.14 -16.61
N VAL A 28 42.78 12.17 -16.23
CA VAL A 28 42.36 11.09 -15.32
C VAL A 28 42.08 11.73 -13.95
N PRO A 29 40.88 11.55 -13.37
CA PRO A 29 40.55 12.17 -12.10
C PRO A 29 41.32 11.53 -10.94
N SER A 30 41.56 12.32 -9.90
CA SER A 30 42.13 11.83 -8.65
C SER A 30 41.23 10.77 -7.99
N PRO A 31 41.81 9.82 -7.25
CA PRO A 31 41.03 8.74 -6.64
C PRO A 31 40.11 9.29 -5.52
N ILE A 32 38.89 8.76 -5.47
CA ILE A 32 38.01 8.89 -4.30
C ILE A 32 38.56 8.07 -3.12
N LYS A 33 38.15 8.39 -1.90
CA LYS A 33 38.59 7.73 -0.66
C LYS A 33 37.39 7.27 0.19
N ASP A 34 37.68 6.54 1.27
CA ASP A 34 36.71 6.20 2.33
C ASP A 34 35.40 5.58 1.81
N VAL A 35 35.52 4.73 0.78
CA VAL A 35 34.38 4.02 0.21
C VAL A 35 33.76 3.14 1.28
N ARG A 36 32.48 3.37 1.58
CA ARG A 36 31.74 2.64 2.61
C ARG A 36 30.28 2.46 2.21
N SER A 37 29.63 1.51 2.85
CA SER A 37 28.21 1.22 2.69
C SER A 37 27.46 1.36 4.00
N GLU A 38 26.17 1.64 3.91
CA GLU A 38 25.23 1.63 5.03
C GLU A 38 23.97 0.88 4.59
N GLU A 39 23.49 -0.02 5.45
CA GLU A 39 22.24 -0.74 5.23
C GLU A 39 21.04 0.22 5.34
N ARG A 40 20.13 0.16 4.37
CA ARG A 40 18.86 0.91 4.41
C ARG A 40 17.69 -0.07 4.23
N PRO A 41 16.50 0.20 4.78
CA PRO A 41 15.33 -0.65 4.53
C PRO A 41 15.07 -0.80 3.03
N GLY A 42 15.24 -2.01 2.49
CA GLY A 42 15.11 -2.34 1.08
C GLY A 42 16.17 -1.71 0.16
N GLY A 43 17.22 -1.08 0.70
CA GLY A 43 18.25 -0.40 -0.08
C GLY A 43 19.66 -0.52 0.49
N ILE A 44 20.65 -0.04 -0.26
CA ILE A 44 22.04 0.11 0.17
C ILE A 44 22.47 1.54 -0.14
N ALA A 45 22.90 2.29 0.86
CA ALA A 45 23.51 3.60 0.65
C ALA A 45 25.02 3.44 0.54
N LEU A 46 25.61 3.97 -0.53
CA LEU A 46 27.05 4.01 -0.76
C LEU A 46 27.56 5.42 -0.59
N PHE A 47 28.74 5.56 -0.01
CA PHE A 47 29.38 6.83 0.27
C PHE A 47 30.86 6.78 -0.07
N TRP A 48 31.43 7.92 -0.44
CA TRP A 48 32.85 8.10 -0.73
C TRP A 48 33.26 9.54 -0.48
N THR A 49 34.54 9.75 -0.20
CA THR A 49 35.12 11.10 -0.11
C THR A 49 35.62 11.55 -1.48
N LEU A 50 35.10 12.67 -1.99
CA LEU A 50 35.57 13.31 -3.23
C LEU A 50 36.93 14.01 -3.00
N PRO A 51 37.84 14.02 -3.99
CA PRO A 51 39.13 14.71 -3.87
C PRO A 51 38.96 16.24 -3.87
N ALA A 52 39.79 16.93 -3.09
CA ALA A 52 39.73 18.38 -2.93
C ALA A 52 40.08 19.17 -4.21
N ASP A 53 40.79 18.54 -5.15
CA ASP A 53 41.17 19.13 -6.44
C ASP A 53 40.01 19.26 -7.44
N LYS A 54 38.82 18.74 -7.09
CA LYS A 54 37.60 18.80 -7.91
C LYS A 54 37.77 18.19 -9.31
N SER A 55 38.71 17.27 -9.47
CA SER A 55 38.96 16.56 -10.73
C SER A 55 37.84 15.58 -11.10
N VAL A 56 37.06 15.12 -10.10
CA VAL A 56 35.90 14.23 -10.28
C VAL A 56 34.67 15.05 -10.68
N HIS A 57 34.07 14.71 -11.83
CA HIS A 57 32.82 15.27 -12.29
C HIS A 57 31.61 14.43 -11.84
N TYR A 58 31.70 13.11 -11.94
CA TYR A 58 30.71 12.17 -11.44
C TYR A 58 31.38 10.85 -11.04
N VAL A 59 30.65 10.03 -10.31
CA VAL A 59 31.04 8.68 -9.93
C VAL A 59 30.05 7.70 -10.54
N LYS A 60 30.58 6.68 -11.20
CA LYS A 60 29.83 5.55 -11.77
C LYS A 60 29.84 4.40 -10.78
N VAL A 61 28.66 3.87 -10.46
CA VAL A 61 28.47 2.67 -9.65
C VAL A 61 27.85 1.60 -10.54
N SER A 62 28.57 0.50 -10.72
CA SER A 62 28.12 -0.66 -11.51
C SER A 62 27.90 -1.86 -10.60
N TYR A 63 26.80 -2.60 -10.80
CA TYR A 63 26.41 -3.75 -9.99
C TYR A 63 25.47 -4.67 -10.77
N HIS A 64 25.30 -5.90 -10.30
CA HIS A 64 24.23 -6.77 -10.79
C HIS A 64 22.97 -6.54 -9.96
N ASP A 65 21.87 -6.13 -10.60
CA ASP A 65 20.57 -5.96 -9.96
C ASP A 65 19.87 -7.32 -9.88
N HIS A 66 19.85 -7.93 -8.69
CA HIS A 66 19.24 -9.25 -8.50
C HIS A 66 17.71 -9.26 -8.63
N LEU A 67 17.05 -8.10 -8.51
CA LEU A 67 15.61 -7.98 -8.71
C LEU A 67 15.26 -8.05 -10.20
N LEU A 68 16.00 -7.33 -11.02
CA LEU A 68 15.78 -7.25 -12.46
C LEU A 68 16.55 -8.31 -13.27
N GLY A 69 17.56 -8.93 -12.68
CA GLY A 69 18.43 -9.92 -13.32
C GLY A 69 19.37 -9.34 -14.37
N ILE A 70 19.77 -8.08 -14.23
CA ILE A 70 20.59 -7.34 -15.21
C ILE A 70 21.76 -6.62 -14.55
N ASP A 71 22.80 -6.34 -15.32
CA ASP A 71 23.88 -5.45 -14.88
C ASP A 71 23.45 -4.00 -15.07
N GLU A 72 23.50 -3.24 -13.99
CA GLU A 72 23.03 -1.86 -13.93
C GLU A 72 24.14 -0.87 -13.61
N VAL A 73 23.94 0.36 -14.07
CA VAL A 73 24.86 1.47 -13.83
C VAL A 73 24.08 2.67 -13.32
N ARG A 74 24.53 3.22 -12.18
CA ARG A 74 24.03 4.48 -11.66
C ARG A 74 25.15 5.51 -11.53
N LEU A 75 24.82 6.76 -11.80
CA LEU A 75 25.74 7.88 -11.73
C LEU A 75 25.36 8.79 -10.55
N SER A 76 26.36 9.34 -9.87
CA SER A 76 26.17 10.37 -8.86
C SER A 76 27.23 11.46 -9.02
N SER A 77 26.80 12.72 -9.02
CA SER A 77 27.70 13.89 -8.93
C SER A 77 28.01 14.27 -7.48
N CYS A 78 27.46 13.54 -6.51
CA CYS A 78 27.64 13.77 -5.08
C CYS A 78 28.69 12.81 -4.50
N ASP A 79 28.84 12.85 -3.19
CA ASP A 79 29.68 11.96 -2.37
C ASP A 79 28.94 10.69 -1.91
N SER A 80 27.73 10.46 -2.43
CA SER A 80 26.87 9.34 -2.05
C SER A 80 25.85 8.96 -3.12
N ILE A 81 25.32 7.74 -3.01
CA ILE A 81 24.16 7.26 -3.79
C ILE A 81 23.38 6.21 -3.02
N LEU A 82 22.04 6.25 -3.11
CA LEU A 82 21.17 5.16 -2.66
C LEU A 82 20.89 4.21 -3.84
N ILE A 83 21.14 2.92 -3.63
CA ILE A 83 20.71 1.84 -4.51
C ILE A 83 19.45 1.21 -3.89
N PRO A 84 18.24 1.62 -4.31
CA PRO A 84 16.99 1.08 -3.80
C PRO A 84 16.76 -0.34 -4.34
N ASP A 85 15.76 -1.01 -3.78
CA ASP A 85 15.28 -2.32 -4.21
C ASP A 85 16.34 -3.43 -4.23
N THR A 86 17.44 -3.24 -3.49
CA THR A 86 18.49 -4.24 -3.35
C THR A 86 18.07 -5.38 -2.44
N ARG A 87 17.12 -5.17 -1.51
CA ARG A 87 16.41 -6.16 -0.67
C ARG A 87 17.30 -7.15 0.11
N ALA A 88 16.97 -7.42 1.37
CA ALA A 88 17.80 -8.28 2.22
C ALA A 88 17.90 -9.72 1.70
N ARG A 89 16.83 -10.26 1.10
CA ARG A 89 16.75 -11.63 0.56
C ARG A 89 17.79 -11.96 -0.50
N PHE A 90 18.28 -10.95 -1.23
CA PHE A 90 19.27 -11.14 -2.29
C PHE A 90 20.71 -11.25 -1.76
N GLY A 91 20.91 -11.03 -0.46
CA GLY A 91 22.19 -11.23 0.20
C GLY A 91 23.23 -10.17 -0.19
N ASP A 92 24.42 -10.63 -0.56
CA ASP A 92 25.57 -9.77 -0.82
C ASP A 92 25.51 -9.15 -2.23
N TYR A 93 25.47 -7.82 -2.29
CA TYR A 93 25.73 -7.08 -3.51
C TYR A 93 27.22 -6.74 -3.61
N ARG A 94 27.77 -6.86 -4.82
CA ARG A 94 29.10 -6.38 -5.15
C ARG A 94 29.02 -5.17 -6.06
N PHE A 95 29.50 -4.02 -5.56
CA PHE A 95 29.53 -2.77 -6.31
C PHE A 95 30.94 -2.48 -6.82
N THR A 96 31.00 -1.93 -8.03
CA THR A 96 32.21 -1.37 -8.64
C THR A 96 32.02 0.13 -8.77
N ILE A 97 32.87 0.92 -8.10
CA ILE A 97 32.76 2.37 -7.98
C ILE A 97 33.96 3.01 -8.66
N GLN A 98 33.71 3.92 -9.61
CA GLN A 98 34.75 4.54 -10.41
C GLN A 98 34.45 6.04 -10.62
N PRO A 99 35.37 6.96 -10.26
CA PRO A 99 35.23 8.38 -10.58
C PRO A 99 35.53 8.66 -12.05
N PHE A 100 34.88 9.66 -12.62
CA PHE A 100 35.06 10.13 -13.99
C PHE A 100 35.28 11.65 -13.98
N SER A 101 36.17 12.15 -14.84
CA SER A 101 36.38 13.58 -15.06
C SER A 101 35.34 14.16 -16.03
N ARG A 102 35.38 15.48 -16.27
CA ARG A 102 34.47 16.15 -17.22
C ARG A 102 34.63 15.69 -18.67
N THR A 103 35.77 15.11 -19.00
CA THR A 103 36.09 14.56 -20.33
C THR A 103 35.87 13.05 -20.39
N ASP A 104 35.08 12.48 -19.46
CA ASP A 104 34.72 11.07 -19.38
C ASP A 104 35.90 10.09 -19.24
N ASN A 105 37.03 10.56 -18.71
CA ASN A 105 38.15 9.68 -18.37
C ASN A 105 37.93 9.03 -17.00
N GLY A 106 37.94 7.70 -16.98
CA GLY A 106 37.79 6.90 -15.77
C GLY A 106 39.04 6.89 -14.90
N GLY A 107 38.88 7.18 -13.61
CA GLY A 107 39.92 7.04 -12.61
C GLY A 107 40.03 5.63 -12.04
N LYS A 108 40.73 5.51 -10.91
CA LYS A 108 40.94 4.24 -10.20
C LYS A 108 39.62 3.67 -9.64
N THR A 109 39.34 2.42 -9.96
CA THR A 109 38.19 1.67 -9.47
C THR A 109 38.38 1.17 -8.04
N GLN A 110 37.29 1.14 -7.27
CA GLN A 110 37.18 0.48 -5.97
C GLN A 110 35.96 -0.44 -5.94
N THR A 111 36.02 -1.48 -5.11
CA THR A 111 34.91 -2.43 -4.95
C THR A 111 34.47 -2.50 -3.50
N VAL A 112 33.16 -2.56 -3.28
CA VAL A 112 32.57 -2.74 -1.96
C VAL A 112 31.51 -3.84 -2.03
N THR A 113 31.53 -4.73 -1.04
CA THR A 113 30.45 -5.70 -0.82
C THR A 113 29.56 -5.18 0.29
N ALA A 114 28.25 -5.19 0.08
CA ALA A 114 27.29 -4.68 1.05
C ALA A 114 25.98 -5.49 1.01
N ARG A 115 25.22 -5.41 2.10
CA ARG A 115 23.90 -6.02 2.23
C ARG A 115 22.84 -4.95 2.41
N SER A 116 21.64 -5.24 1.92
CA SER A 116 20.49 -4.40 2.14
C SER A 116 19.84 -4.72 3.48
N GLY A 117 19.27 -3.71 4.14
CA GLY A 117 18.37 -3.94 5.27
C GLY A 117 17.03 -4.50 4.76
N ARG A 118 16.31 -5.21 5.63
CA ARG A 118 15.00 -5.79 5.28
C ARG A 118 14.05 -4.72 4.76
N ALA A 119 13.49 -4.93 3.58
CA ALA A 119 12.45 -4.08 3.02
C ALA A 119 11.21 -4.12 3.92
N PRO A 120 10.55 -2.97 4.14
CA PRO A 120 9.33 -2.94 4.93
C PRO A 120 8.21 -3.69 4.20
N VAL A 121 7.41 -4.42 4.96
CA VAL A 121 6.14 -4.96 4.47
C VAL A 121 5.21 -3.80 4.18
N THR A 122 4.55 -3.84 3.02
CA THR A 122 3.60 -2.80 2.61
C THR A 122 2.21 -3.38 2.44
N GLU A 123 1.19 -2.56 2.70
CA GLU A 123 -0.20 -2.93 2.49
C GLU A 123 -0.76 -2.20 1.28
N GLN A 124 -1.28 -2.97 0.32
CA GLN A 124 -2.00 -2.44 -0.81
C GLN A 124 -3.50 -2.73 -0.65
N ALA A 125 -4.27 -1.69 -0.36
CA ALA A 125 -5.73 -1.78 -0.25
C ALA A 125 -6.42 -1.39 -1.57
N THR A 126 -7.22 -2.29 -2.12
CA THR A 126 -8.05 -2.06 -3.31
C THR A 126 -9.51 -2.01 -2.90
N ARG A 127 -10.20 -0.90 -3.21
CA ARG A 127 -11.61 -0.73 -2.86
C ARG A 127 -12.48 -1.68 -3.67
N ILE A 128 -13.36 -2.42 -3.00
CA ILE A 128 -14.40 -3.23 -3.63
C ILE A 128 -15.62 -2.32 -3.83
N ILE A 129 -16.01 -2.11 -5.09
CA ILE A 129 -17.12 -1.24 -5.44
C ILE A 129 -18.43 -2.00 -5.27
N LEU A 130 -19.26 -1.55 -4.33
CA LEU A 130 -20.56 -2.14 -4.04
C LEU A 130 -21.67 -1.43 -4.82
N LYS A 131 -22.75 -2.16 -5.09
CA LYS A 131 -24.01 -1.68 -5.66
C LYS A 131 -25.15 -2.10 -4.75
N ALA A 132 -26.33 -1.50 -4.91
CA ALA A 132 -27.48 -1.80 -4.07
C ALA A 132 -27.85 -3.30 -4.08
N GLU A 133 -27.71 -3.97 -5.22
CA GLU A 133 -27.97 -5.40 -5.37
C GLU A 133 -27.03 -6.31 -4.56
N HIS A 134 -25.86 -5.79 -4.15
CA HIS A 134 -24.90 -6.49 -3.29
C HIS A 134 -25.29 -6.43 -1.81
N LEU A 135 -26.20 -5.54 -1.43
CA LEU A 135 -26.55 -5.30 -0.04
C LEU A 135 -27.82 -6.07 0.34
N GLY A 136 -27.89 -6.53 1.58
CA GLY A 136 -29.08 -7.14 2.16
C GLY A 136 -29.21 -6.85 3.64
N THR A 137 -30.43 -6.92 4.16
CA THR A 137 -30.73 -6.88 5.60
C THR A 137 -31.98 -7.71 5.87
N ASN A 138 -32.08 -8.30 7.07
CA ASN A 138 -33.33 -8.93 7.52
C ASN A 138 -34.39 -7.93 7.99
N ALA A 139 -34.00 -6.67 8.20
CA ALA A 139 -34.83 -5.71 8.92
C ALA A 139 -34.80 -4.34 8.25
N GLN A 140 -35.07 -4.24 6.95
CA GLN A 140 -35.19 -2.93 6.30
C GLN A 140 -36.36 -2.15 6.91
N GLU A 141 -36.12 -0.92 7.38
CA GLU A 141 -37.19 -0.02 7.79
C GLU A 141 -38.08 0.34 6.57
N PRO A 142 -39.42 0.17 6.64
CA PRO A 142 -40.30 0.40 5.48
C PRO A 142 -40.44 1.86 5.06
N SER A 143 -40.31 2.80 5.99
CA SER A 143 -40.69 4.20 5.78
C SER A 143 -39.51 5.11 5.44
N GLU A 144 -38.30 4.75 5.85
CA GLU A 144 -37.11 5.59 5.71
C GLU A 144 -35.82 4.75 5.68
N GLY A 145 -34.72 5.43 5.38
CA GLY A 145 -33.38 4.87 5.45
C GLY A 145 -33.16 3.58 4.66
N PRO A 146 -33.36 3.60 3.33
CA PRO A 146 -33.09 2.44 2.47
C PRO A 146 -31.62 2.02 2.56
N ILE A 147 -31.37 0.71 2.47
CA ILE A 147 -30.01 0.13 2.52
C ILE A 147 -29.07 0.68 1.44
N ALA A 148 -29.61 1.16 0.31
CA ALA A 148 -28.83 1.79 -0.75
C ALA A 148 -28.10 3.07 -0.28
N ASN A 149 -28.58 3.73 0.78
CA ASN A 149 -27.92 4.91 1.34
C ASN A 149 -26.52 4.59 1.87
N LEU A 150 -26.21 3.32 2.20
CA LEU A 150 -24.87 2.93 2.65
C LEU A 150 -23.76 3.18 1.61
N ILE A 151 -24.11 3.41 0.35
CA ILE A 151 -23.14 3.47 -0.76
C ILE A 151 -23.40 4.66 -1.69
N ASP A 152 -24.19 5.64 -1.25
CA ASP A 152 -24.57 6.79 -2.08
C ASP A 152 -23.54 7.93 -2.05
N GLY A 153 -22.54 7.84 -1.18
CA GLY A 153 -21.48 8.82 -1.01
C GLY A 153 -21.88 10.02 -0.14
N ASN A 154 -23.01 9.96 0.57
CA ASN A 154 -23.59 11.08 1.28
C ASN A 154 -23.84 10.74 2.77
N THR A 155 -23.02 11.31 3.66
CA THR A 155 -23.18 11.07 5.10
C THR A 155 -24.40 11.76 5.74
N ALA A 156 -25.16 12.56 4.97
CA ALA A 156 -26.43 13.15 5.41
C ALA A 156 -27.63 12.20 5.23
N THR A 157 -27.54 11.22 4.33
CA THR A 157 -28.49 10.11 4.23
C THR A 157 -28.05 8.96 5.15
N PHE A 158 -28.95 8.02 5.40
CA PHE A 158 -28.64 6.89 6.28
C PHE A 158 -29.46 5.65 5.95
N PHE A 159 -28.91 4.49 6.27
CA PHE A 159 -29.64 3.25 6.43
C PHE A 159 -30.19 3.15 7.85
N HIS A 160 -31.40 2.61 7.99
CA HIS A 160 -32.03 2.34 9.26
C HIS A 160 -32.65 0.93 9.23
N THR A 161 -32.36 0.13 10.27
CA THR A 161 -33.11 -1.13 10.44
C THR A 161 -34.45 -0.92 11.14
N ALA A 162 -35.41 -1.81 10.95
CA ALA A 162 -36.80 -1.59 11.30
C ALA A 162 -37.00 -1.15 12.76
N TRP A 163 -37.63 0.00 12.93
CA TRP A 163 -38.06 0.54 14.22
C TRP A 163 -39.57 0.70 14.30
N SER A 164 -40.24 0.90 13.15
CA SER A 164 -41.69 1.12 13.09
C SER A 164 -42.50 -0.19 13.05
N VAL A 165 -41.83 -1.30 12.75
CA VAL A 165 -42.41 -2.65 12.69
C VAL A 165 -41.60 -3.63 13.52
N ALA A 166 -42.27 -4.57 14.17
CA ALA A 166 -41.63 -5.56 15.02
C ALA A 166 -40.92 -6.63 14.17
N ILE A 167 -39.59 -6.57 14.14
CA ILE A 167 -38.74 -7.62 13.58
C ILE A 167 -37.87 -8.18 14.72
N PRO A 168 -37.87 -9.50 14.96
CA PRO A 168 -37.01 -10.09 15.97
C PRO A 168 -35.53 -9.83 15.69
N GLY A 169 -34.80 -9.41 16.72
CA GLY A 169 -33.35 -9.28 16.65
C GLY A 169 -32.60 -10.62 16.70
N PRO A 170 -31.28 -10.60 16.46
CA PRO A 170 -30.49 -9.44 16.07
C PRO A 170 -30.73 -9.01 14.61
N HIS A 171 -30.61 -7.72 14.34
CA HIS A 171 -30.64 -7.19 12.97
C HIS A 171 -29.26 -7.32 12.32
N TRP A 172 -29.21 -7.52 11.01
CA TRP A 172 -27.95 -7.65 10.29
C TRP A 172 -27.89 -6.88 8.98
N LEU A 173 -26.66 -6.53 8.59
CA LEU A 173 -26.26 -6.08 7.26
C LEU A 173 -25.49 -7.22 6.59
N GLN A 174 -25.82 -7.53 5.34
CA GLN A 174 -25.14 -8.53 4.53
C GLN A 174 -24.61 -7.89 3.24
N ILE A 175 -23.44 -8.33 2.84
CA ILE A 175 -22.78 -7.95 1.60
C ILE A 175 -22.50 -9.23 0.82
N ARG A 176 -23.08 -9.36 -0.38
CA ARG A 176 -22.65 -10.31 -1.40
C ARG A 176 -21.57 -9.64 -2.23
N LEU A 177 -20.37 -10.18 -2.21
CA LEU A 177 -19.23 -9.65 -2.94
C LEU A 177 -19.44 -9.83 -4.45
N PRO A 178 -18.98 -8.88 -5.28
CA PRO A 178 -18.98 -9.04 -6.73
C PRO A 178 -18.01 -10.15 -7.19
N GLU A 179 -16.97 -10.40 -6.40
CA GLU A 179 -15.98 -11.45 -6.61
C GLU A 179 -15.59 -12.03 -5.24
N ALA A 180 -15.43 -13.35 -5.17
CA ALA A 180 -15.04 -14.02 -3.93
C ALA A 180 -13.62 -13.62 -3.51
N LEU A 181 -13.40 -13.45 -2.21
CA LEU A 181 -12.04 -13.29 -1.66
C LEU A 181 -11.48 -14.67 -1.32
N THR A 182 -10.31 -14.99 -1.87
CA THR A 182 -9.68 -16.31 -1.73
C THR A 182 -8.39 -16.29 -0.91
N GLU A 183 -7.74 -15.12 -0.79
CA GLU A 183 -6.45 -14.96 -0.12
C GLU A 183 -6.24 -13.53 0.39
N GLY A 184 -5.19 -13.35 1.19
CA GLY A 184 -4.76 -12.07 1.72
C GLY A 184 -5.62 -11.63 2.90
N HIS A 185 -5.93 -10.34 2.94
CA HIS A 185 -6.72 -9.72 4.00
C HIS A 185 -7.82 -8.85 3.39
N TRP A 186 -8.71 -8.37 4.24
CA TRP A 186 -9.74 -7.42 3.88
C TRP A 186 -10.07 -6.53 5.05
N LYS A 187 -10.71 -5.39 4.79
CA LYS A 187 -11.18 -4.49 5.83
C LYS A 187 -12.42 -3.75 5.39
N PHE A 188 -13.19 -3.28 6.36
CA PHE A 188 -14.34 -2.45 6.11
C PHE A 188 -14.22 -1.11 6.84
N TRP A 189 -15.03 -0.18 6.39
CA TRP A 189 -15.23 1.12 7.01
C TRP A 189 -16.71 1.42 7.03
N TYR A 190 -17.17 2.08 8.09
CA TYR A 190 -18.52 2.63 8.12
C TYR A 190 -18.55 4.02 8.74
N ALA A 191 -19.49 4.84 8.31
CA ALA A 191 -19.81 6.10 8.95
C ALA A 191 -21.14 6.03 9.71
N PRO A 192 -21.26 6.77 10.83
CA PRO A 192 -22.50 6.87 11.58
C PRO A 192 -23.54 7.73 10.85
N ARG A 193 -24.83 7.51 11.14
CA ARG A 193 -25.85 8.56 10.98
C ARG A 193 -25.48 9.74 11.89
N ASN A 194 -25.67 10.97 11.40
CA ASN A 194 -25.47 12.21 12.16
C ASN A 194 -26.52 12.39 13.28
N ASN A 195 -26.47 11.53 14.30
CA ASN A 195 -27.24 11.59 15.54
C ASN A 195 -26.45 10.86 16.66
N GLY A 196 -26.88 11.02 17.92
CA GLY A 196 -26.19 10.43 19.08
C GLY A 196 -26.64 9.02 19.48
N ARG A 197 -27.50 8.35 18.71
CA ARG A 197 -28.16 7.08 19.10
C ARG A 197 -28.00 6.00 18.04
N GLN A 198 -28.36 4.76 18.37
CA GLN A 198 -28.46 3.63 17.45
C GLN A 198 -27.13 3.29 16.75
N LYS A 199 -26.01 3.52 17.45
CA LYS A 199 -24.65 3.21 16.98
C LYS A 199 -24.31 1.78 17.41
N PRO A 200 -23.90 0.88 16.50
CA PRO A 200 -23.43 -0.45 16.88
C PRO A 200 -22.31 -0.35 17.92
N THR A 201 -22.46 -1.05 19.04
CA THR A 201 -21.46 -1.16 20.12
C THR A 201 -20.99 -2.59 20.34
N ASP A 202 -21.73 -3.56 19.80
CA ASP A 202 -21.38 -4.97 19.76
C ASP A 202 -21.90 -5.54 18.44
N PHE A 203 -21.00 -6.12 17.64
CA PHE A 203 -21.40 -6.83 16.43
C PHE A 203 -20.44 -7.96 16.05
N ASP A 204 -20.99 -9.00 15.44
CA ASP A 204 -20.21 -10.10 14.87
C ASP A 204 -20.02 -9.91 13.38
N ILE A 205 -18.81 -10.15 12.90
CA ILE A 205 -18.51 -10.29 11.47
C ILE A 205 -18.39 -11.77 11.14
N LEU A 206 -19.26 -12.22 10.25
CA LEU A 206 -19.27 -13.59 9.72
C LEU A 206 -19.04 -13.57 8.21
N VAL A 207 -18.49 -14.67 7.70
CA VAL A 207 -18.31 -14.90 6.26
C VAL A 207 -18.93 -16.22 5.83
N SER A 208 -19.31 -16.30 4.56
CA SER A 208 -19.94 -17.49 3.99
C SER A 208 -19.58 -17.65 2.51
N THR A 209 -19.59 -18.89 2.03
CA THR A 209 -19.59 -19.24 0.62
C THR A 209 -21.02 -19.60 0.23
N GLY A 210 -21.63 -18.82 -0.67
CA GLY A 210 -23.02 -19.04 -1.12
C GLY A 210 -24.11 -18.58 -0.16
N GLY A 211 -23.78 -18.11 1.06
CA GLY A 211 -24.71 -17.44 1.97
C GLY A 211 -25.56 -18.35 2.86
N SER A 212 -25.31 -19.66 2.88
CA SER A 212 -26.01 -20.63 3.75
C SER A 212 -25.33 -20.80 5.11
N ASP A 213 -24.05 -21.17 5.09
CA ASP A 213 -23.27 -21.56 6.26
C ASP A 213 -22.27 -20.46 6.63
N TRP A 214 -22.28 -20.03 7.89
CA TRP A 214 -21.58 -18.83 8.33
C TRP A 214 -20.45 -19.17 9.31
N THR A 215 -19.24 -18.72 8.99
CA THR A 215 -18.06 -18.81 9.84
C THR A 215 -17.85 -17.46 10.53
N LEU A 216 -17.72 -17.44 11.86
CA LEU A 216 -17.34 -16.25 12.60
C LEU A 216 -15.89 -15.85 12.26
N VAL A 217 -15.68 -14.60 11.87
CA VAL A 217 -14.35 -14.01 11.67
C VAL A 217 -13.88 -13.33 12.94
N LYS A 218 -14.70 -12.42 13.48
CA LYS A 218 -14.37 -11.65 14.67
C LYS A 218 -15.64 -11.08 15.32
N LYS A 219 -15.62 -11.01 16.65
CA LYS A 219 -16.56 -10.22 17.45
C LYS A 219 -15.94 -8.85 17.69
N PHE A 220 -16.72 -7.80 17.47
CA PHE A 220 -16.31 -6.42 17.71
C PHE A 220 -17.06 -5.84 18.89
N THR A 221 -16.34 -5.19 19.81
CA THR A 221 -16.95 -4.50 20.93
C THR A 221 -16.45 -3.06 21.02
N LYS A 222 -17.28 -2.19 21.59
CA LYS A 222 -16.94 -0.77 21.76
C LYS A 222 -15.61 -0.59 22.48
N ASP A 223 -15.38 -1.32 23.57
CA ASP A 223 -14.24 -1.09 24.44
C ASP A 223 -12.96 -1.72 23.88
N GLU A 224 -13.04 -2.91 23.28
CA GLU A 224 -11.86 -3.60 22.73
C GLU A 224 -11.43 -3.05 21.37
N ASP A 225 -12.39 -2.65 20.53
CA ASP A 225 -12.12 -2.20 19.16
C ASP A 225 -12.27 -0.70 18.96
N GLY A 226 -12.68 0.05 19.99
CA GLY A 226 -12.85 1.51 19.92
C GLY A 226 -13.99 1.94 19.00
N LEU A 227 -15.11 1.21 18.99
CA LEU A 227 -16.23 1.52 18.09
C LEU A 227 -16.83 2.91 18.42
N PRO A 228 -17.05 3.78 17.42
CA PRO A 228 -17.54 5.12 17.63
C PRO A 228 -19.02 5.13 18.02
N VAL A 229 -19.36 5.96 19.00
CA VAL A 229 -20.76 6.21 19.43
C VAL A 229 -21.18 7.68 19.24
N THR A 230 -20.38 8.46 18.54
CA THR A 230 -20.65 9.86 18.23
C THR A 230 -21.37 10.00 16.88
N ALA A 231 -21.82 11.21 16.57
CA ALA A 231 -22.57 11.50 15.35
C ALA A 231 -21.70 11.55 14.08
N THR A 232 -20.38 11.69 14.22
CA THR A 232 -19.48 11.99 13.10
C THR A 232 -18.29 11.05 12.98
N ASP A 233 -17.90 10.35 14.04
CA ASP A 233 -16.72 9.50 14.00
C ASP A 233 -17.02 8.21 13.27
N ALA A 234 -16.29 7.98 12.19
CA ALA A 234 -16.37 6.77 11.41
C ALA A 234 -15.39 5.72 11.94
N TYR A 235 -15.63 4.45 11.61
CA TYR A 235 -14.79 3.33 12.03
C TYR A 235 -14.12 2.68 10.83
N THR A 236 -12.84 2.32 10.96
CA THR A 236 -12.14 1.40 10.03
C THR A 236 -11.73 0.16 10.81
N SER A 237 -12.07 -1.02 10.31
CA SER A 237 -11.62 -2.27 10.93
C SER A 237 -10.11 -2.46 10.77
N PRO A 238 -9.46 -3.29 11.62
CA PRO A 238 -8.16 -3.85 11.28
C PRO A 238 -8.26 -4.70 9.99
N ASN A 239 -7.11 -5.09 9.46
CA ASN A 239 -7.05 -6.09 8.40
C ASN A 239 -7.47 -7.45 8.96
N LEU A 240 -8.56 -7.99 8.41
CA LEU A 240 -9.10 -9.30 8.73
C LEU A 240 -8.52 -10.32 7.73
N PRO A 241 -7.98 -11.45 8.19
CA PRO A 241 -7.41 -12.46 7.29
C PRO A 241 -8.50 -13.17 6.50
N VAL A 242 -8.19 -13.56 5.27
CA VAL A 242 -8.98 -14.52 4.50
C VAL A 242 -8.51 -15.92 4.89
N THR A 243 -9.19 -16.55 5.86
CA THR A 243 -8.85 -17.90 6.37
C THR A 243 -9.47 -19.03 5.54
N GLN A 244 -10.49 -18.71 4.76
CA GLN A 244 -11.17 -19.57 3.80
C GLN A 244 -11.70 -18.69 2.66
N PRO A 245 -11.88 -19.20 1.43
CA PRO A 245 -12.62 -18.48 0.40
C PRO A 245 -14.03 -18.12 0.85
N PHE A 246 -14.51 -16.92 0.54
CA PHE A 246 -15.88 -16.48 0.81
C PHE A 246 -16.36 -15.42 -0.18
N ASP A 247 -17.67 -15.35 -0.41
CA ASP A 247 -18.34 -14.36 -1.27
C ASP A 247 -19.47 -13.61 -0.54
N HIS A 248 -19.74 -13.93 0.72
CA HIS A 248 -20.70 -13.24 1.56
C HIS A 248 -20.06 -12.79 2.88
N ILE A 249 -20.42 -11.59 3.33
CA ILE A 249 -20.08 -11.03 4.64
C ILE A 249 -21.39 -10.68 5.34
N ARG A 250 -21.53 -10.97 6.63
CA ARG A 250 -22.65 -10.52 7.46
C ARG A 250 -22.13 -9.86 8.73
N MET A 251 -22.62 -8.65 8.97
CA MET A 251 -22.47 -7.92 10.22
C MET A 251 -23.76 -8.08 11.02
N VAL A 252 -23.71 -8.87 12.10
CA VAL A 252 -24.83 -9.08 13.02
C VAL A 252 -24.68 -8.12 14.18
N VAL A 253 -25.59 -7.15 14.31
CA VAL A 253 -25.51 -6.14 15.37
C VAL A 253 -26.23 -6.65 16.61
N ASN A 254 -25.46 -6.95 17.65
CA ASN A 254 -25.95 -7.53 18.90
C ASN A 254 -26.43 -6.46 19.89
N ALA A 255 -25.79 -5.29 19.87
CA ALA A 255 -26.16 -4.16 20.73
C ALA A 255 -25.82 -2.81 20.09
N VAL A 256 -26.57 -1.78 20.50
CA VAL A 256 -26.31 -0.38 20.16
C VAL A 256 -26.20 0.48 21.42
N ASN A 257 -25.61 1.66 21.29
CA ASN A 257 -25.37 2.59 22.38
C ASN A 257 -26.63 3.12 23.10
N SER A 258 -27.82 2.95 22.50
CA SER A 258 -29.10 3.37 23.06
C SER A 258 -30.00 2.22 23.53
N GLY A 259 -29.55 0.96 23.41
CA GLY A 259 -30.21 -0.21 23.99
C GLY A 259 -31.35 -0.84 23.16
N GLU A 260 -31.70 -0.27 22.01
CA GLU A 260 -32.71 -0.86 21.12
C GLU A 260 -32.13 -1.93 20.19
N VAL A 261 -33.00 -2.68 19.51
CA VAL A 261 -32.60 -3.74 18.56
C VAL A 261 -32.14 -3.20 17.20
N PHE A 262 -32.59 -2.00 16.83
CA PHE A 262 -32.29 -1.38 15.55
C PHE A 262 -31.04 -0.51 15.62
N PHE A 263 -30.39 -0.37 14.48
CA PHE A 263 -29.19 0.42 14.30
C PHE A 263 -29.29 1.29 13.04
N THR A 264 -28.42 2.30 12.99
CA THR A 264 -28.27 3.20 11.83
C THR A 264 -26.82 3.31 11.40
N MET A 265 -26.61 3.58 10.11
CA MET A 265 -25.31 3.78 9.50
C MET A 265 -25.49 4.64 8.26
N SER A 266 -24.59 5.58 8.00
CA SER A 266 -24.71 6.45 6.82
C SER A 266 -24.01 5.86 5.61
N GLU A 267 -22.82 5.31 5.79
CA GLU A 267 -22.02 4.76 4.70
C GLU A 267 -21.34 3.46 5.12
N PHE A 268 -21.04 2.61 4.14
CA PHE A 268 -20.26 1.38 4.27
C PHE A 268 -19.32 1.21 3.08
N ARG A 269 -18.07 0.81 3.35
CA ARG A 269 -17.03 0.58 2.33
C ARG A 269 -16.22 -0.66 2.67
N LEU A 270 -15.70 -1.30 1.64
CA LEU A 270 -14.94 -2.53 1.74
C LEU A 270 -13.68 -2.45 0.87
N TRP A 271 -12.59 -3.07 1.34
CA TRP A 271 -11.34 -3.21 0.59
C TRP A 271 -10.82 -4.64 0.73
N GLN A 272 -10.26 -5.15 -0.36
CA GLN A 272 -9.28 -6.23 -0.28
C GLN A 272 -7.91 -5.62 0.04
N VAL A 273 -7.17 -6.24 0.95
CA VAL A 273 -5.82 -5.82 1.35
C VAL A 273 -4.84 -6.93 1.00
N LYS A 274 -3.89 -6.61 0.12
CA LYS A 274 -2.73 -7.46 -0.14
C LYS A 274 -1.57 -6.97 0.72
N VAL A 275 -1.03 -7.87 1.52
CA VAL A 275 0.19 -7.64 2.27
C VAL A 275 1.34 -8.08 1.36
N VAL A 276 2.15 -7.13 0.92
CA VAL A 276 3.31 -7.38 0.08
C VAL A 276 4.53 -7.34 0.98
N ASP A 277 5.13 -8.52 1.18
CA ASP A 277 6.45 -8.64 1.80
C ASP A 277 7.48 -8.75 0.68
N PRO A 278 8.25 -7.68 0.37
CA PRO A 278 9.21 -7.71 -0.72
C PRO A 278 10.36 -8.69 -0.49
N GLU A 279 10.42 -9.34 0.68
CA GLU A 279 11.45 -10.29 1.09
C GLU A 279 10.99 -11.76 1.04
N ALA A 280 9.70 -12.02 0.81
CA ALA A 280 9.13 -13.37 0.84
C ALA A 280 9.04 -14.04 -0.55
N GLU A 281 9.20 -13.27 -1.63
CA GLU A 281 9.20 -13.80 -3.02
C GLU A 281 10.59 -14.22 -3.51
#